data_AF-E3MUV5-F1
#
_entry.id   AF-E3MUV5-F1
#
_cell.length_a   1.000
_cell.length_b   1.000
_cell.length_c   1.000
_cell.angle_alpha   90.00
_cell.angle_beta   90.00
_cell.angle_gamma   90.00
#
_symmetry.space_group_name_H-M   'P 1'
#
loop_
_entity.id
_entity.type
_entity.pdbx_description
1 polymer ?
#
loop_
_entity_poly.entity_id
_entity_poly.type
_entity_poly.pdbx_seq_one_letter_code
_entity_poly.pdbx_strand_id
1 'polypeptide(L)'
;MNWFIIISLFFIWNFQECHCCLKWKWSADYCECSDITDILWKSYGTDEYDILISEKGGCVKNITCHDSVLTYVTTNFSTSEIVRPDDSHKDTKAYVDSCEIYTGIRKGSIDVFSFFGMTCENNKWYVTKYPFGVHYITKDSETKFITEGLDGKRSEIESVSCRPVEPPCKCSDITDILWKSYGTDEYDILISEKGGCVKNITCHDSVLTYVTTNFSTSEIVRPDDSHKDTKAYVDSCEIYTGIRKGSIDVFSFFGMTCENNKWYVTKYPFGVHYITKDSETKFITEGLDGKRSEIESVSCRPVEPP
;
A
#
# COMPACT_ATOMS: atom_id res chain seq x y z
N MET A 1 -16.99 -36.59 69.71
CA MET A 1 -15.89 -36.80 68.73
C MET A 1 -16.53 -37.42 67.49
N ASN A 2 -16.74 -36.63 66.42
CA ASN A 2 -17.08 -37.05 65.03
C ASN A 2 -17.66 -35.91 64.17
N TRP A 3 -17.98 -34.74 64.72
CA TRP A 3 -18.49 -33.63 63.91
C TRP A 3 -17.40 -32.98 63.03
N PHE A 4 -16.16 -32.90 63.52
CA PHE A 4 -15.04 -32.36 62.74
C PHE A 4 -14.70 -33.16 61.48
N ILE A 5 -14.91 -34.48 61.49
CA ILE A 5 -14.66 -35.34 60.31
C ILE A 5 -15.71 -35.09 59.23
N ILE A 6 -16.97 -34.90 59.62
CA ILE A 6 -18.07 -34.63 58.69
C ILE A 6 -17.92 -33.25 58.03
N ILE A 7 -17.49 -32.24 58.79
CA ILE A 7 -17.23 -30.90 58.25
C ILE A 7 -16.02 -30.94 57.30
N SER A 8 -14.97 -31.67 57.65
CA SER A 8 -13.78 -31.79 56.80
C SER A 8 -14.07 -32.52 55.48
N LEU A 9 -14.94 -33.54 55.47
CA LEU A 9 -15.39 -34.21 54.26
C LEU A 9 -16.26 -33.31 53.37
N PHE A 10 -17.08 -32.43 53.95
CA PHE A 10 -17.84 -31.43 53.20
C PHE A 10 -16.94 -30.41 52.50
N PHE A 11 -15.85 -29.96 53.13
CA PHE A 11 -14.89 -29.06 52.49
C PHE A 11 -14.10 -29.73 51.35
N ILE A 12 -13.71 -31.00 51.52
CA ILE A 12 -12.96 -31.72 50.47
C ILE A 12 -13.86 -32.03 49.26
N TRP A 13 -15.13 -32.37 49.47
CA TRP A 13 -16.07 -32.62 48.35
C TRP A 13 -16.39 -31.34 47.56
N ASN A 14 -16.44 -30.17 48.22
CA ASN A 14 -16.65 -28.89 47.52
C ASN A 14 -15.41 -28.38 46.76
N PHE A 15 -14.21 -28.87 47.07
CA PHE A 15 -13.00 -28.54 46.31
C PHE A 15 -12.75 -29.46 45.12
N GLN A 16 -13.38 -30.66 45.09
CA GLN A 16 -13.12 -31.65 44.04
C GLN A 16 -14.04 -31.53 42.81
N GLU A 17 -15.07 -30.66 42.85
CA GLU A 17 -15.89 -30.31 41.67
C GLU A 17 -15.75 -28.84 41.21
N CYS A 18 -14.76 -28.10 41.72
CA CYS A 18 -14.36 -26.82 41.13
C CYS A 18 -13.20 -27.00 40.15
N HIS A 19 -13.41 -27.82 39.11
CA HIS A 19 -12.77 -27.62 37.80
C HIS A 19 -13.46 -26.47 37.03
N CYS A 20 -13.93 -25.45 37.75
CA CYS A 20 -14.16 -24.15 37.15
C CYS A 20 -12.78 -23.59 36.84
N CYS A 21 -12.48 -23.50 35.55
CA CYS A 21 -11.45 -22.65 34.97
C CYS A 21 -11.67 -21.18 35.38
N LEU A 22 -11.53 -20.86 36.66
CA LEU A 22 -11.19 -19.52 37.10
C LEU A 22 -9.76 -19.31 36.63
N LYS A 23 -9.63 -18.86 35.37
CA LYS A 23 -8.52 -18.01 34.96
C LYS A 23 -8.33 -17.04 36.10
N TRP A 24 -7.29 -17.24 36.91
CA TRP A 24 -6.79 -16.18 37.76
C TRP A 24 -6.45 -15.04 36.81
N LYS A 25 -7.35 -14.07 36.67
CA LYS A 25 -7.00 -12.77 36.10
C LYS A 25 -5.93 -12.22 37.03
N TRP A 26 -4.68 -12.43 36.64
CA TRP A 26 -3.58 -11.70 37.23
C TRP A 26 -3.91 -10.21 37.13
N SER A 27 -3.39 -9.46 38.09
CA SER A 27 -3.34 -7.99 38.14
C SER A 27 -2.69 -7.32 36.90
N ALA A 28 -2.47 -8.06 35.82
CA ALA A 28 -1.89 -7.63 34.55
C ALA A 28 -2.94 -7.15 33.53
N ASP A 29 -4.24 -7.29 33.81
CA ASP A 29 -5.33 -6.88 32.90
C ASP A 29 -5.72 -5.39 33.02
N TYR A 30 -5.12 -4.62 33.95
CA TYR A 30 -5.37 -3.18 34.04
C TYR A 30 -4.28 -2.45 33.26
N CYS A 31 -4.51 -2.29 31.96
CA CYS A 31 -3.70 -1.43 31.12
C CYS A 31 -3.96 0.02 31.55
N GLU A 32 -2.94 0.72 32.03
CA GLU A 32 -3.07 2.13 32.43
C GLU A 32 -3.45 3.03 31.25
N CYS A 33 -3.16 2.58 30.02
CA CYS A 33 -3.19 3.35 28.79
C CYS A 33 -4.14 2.76 27.76
N SER A 34 -4.75 3.63 26.97
CA SER A 34 -5.54 3.26 25.79
C SER A 34 -4.70 2.46 24.81
N ASP A 35 -5.37 1.70 23.94
CA ASP A 35 -4.67 1.01 22.86
C ASP A 35 -3.98 2.07 21.99
N ILE A 36 -2.72 1.81 21.66
CA ILE A 36 -1.93 2.72 20.85
C ILE A 36 -2.50 2.85 19.43
N THR A 37 -3.30 1.86 18.99
CA THR A 37 -4.02 1.95 17.72
C THR A 37 -5.06 3.06 17.70
N ASP A 38 -5.53 3.53 18.86
CA ASP A 38 -6.55 4.57 18.95
C ASP A 38 -6.00 5.96 18.56
N ILE A 39 -4.68 6.15 18.69
CA ILE A 39 -3.99 7.39 18.30
C ILE A 39 -3.32 7.27 16.92
N LEU A 40 -3.40 6.11 16.26
CA LEU A 40 -2.88 5.94 14.91
C LEU A 40 -3.79 6.63 13.90
N TRP A 41 -3.28 7.66 13.24
CA TRP A 41 -3.95 8.29 12.11
C TRP A 41 -3.69 7.49 10.84
N LYS A 42 -4.70 6.74 10.39
CA LYS A 42 -4.70 6.07 9.09
C LYS A 42 -5.06 7.10 8.01
N SER A 43 -4.10 7.46 7.17
CA SER A 43 -4.36 8.33 6.02
C SER A 43 -5.15 7.57 4.96
N TYR A 44 -5.86 8.28 4.08
CA TYR A 44 -6.32 7.67 2.83
C TYR A 44 -5.07 7.22 2.05
N GLY A 45 -4.97 5.92 1.75
CA GLY A 45 -3.84 5.32 1.02
C GLY A 45 -2.72 4.71 1.87
N THR A 46 -2.82 4.67 3.20
CA THR A 46 -1.96 3.78 4.02
C THR A 46 -2.49 2.36 3.92
N ASP A 47 -1.75 1.47 3.27
CA ASP A 47 -2.06 0.05 3.25
C ASP A 47 -1.79 -0.55 4.65
N GLU A 48 -2.52 -1.59 5.02
CA GLU A 48 -2.37 -2.29 6.31
C GLU A 48 -0.96 -2.86 6.52
N TYR A 49 -0.16 -2.97 5.44
CA TYR A 49 1.21 -3.48 5.44
C TYR A 49 2.29 -2.46 5.85
N ASP A 50 1.98 -1.16 5.91
CA ASP A 50 2.96 -0.10 6.20
C ASP A 50 3.17 0.14 7.69
N ILE A 51 2.30 -0.43 8.54
CA ILE A 51 2.35 -0.27 9.99
C ILE A 51 2.44 -1.65 10.62
N LEU A 52 3.64 -2.03 11.07
CA LEU A 52 3.84 -3.26 11.79
C LEU A 52 3.48 -3.04 13.27
N ILE A 53 2.46 -3.76 13.72
CA ILE A 53 2.03 -3.77 15.11
C ILE A 53 2.49 -5.10 15.72
N SER A 54 3.36 -5.05 16.73
CA SER A 54 3.84 -6.23 17.44
C SER A 54 3.49 -6.14 18.92
N GLU A 55 3.09 -7.24 19.55
CA GLU A 55 2.89 -7.26 20.99
C GLU A 55 4.23 -7.08 21.70
N LYS A 56 4.33 -6.06 22.55
CA LYS A 56 5.37 -5.98 23.57
C LYS A 56 4.79 -6.64 24.83
N GLY A 57 5.62 -7.26 25.66
CA GLY A 57 5.14 -7.90 26.88
C GLY A 57 4.21 -6.98 27.70
N GLY A 58 3.02 -7.48 28.06
CA GLY A 58 1.97 -6.71 28.73
C GLY A 58 0.93 -6.12 27.76
N CYS A 59 0.36 -4.97 28.11
CA CYS A 59 -0.72 -4.31 27.35
C CYS A 59 -0.26 -3.41 26.20
N VAL A 60 1.05 -3.19 26.04
CA VAL A 60 1.57 -2.20 25.10
C VAL A 60 1.92 -2.88 23.79
N LYS A 61 1.25 -2.50 22.71
CA LYS A 61 1.68 -2.89 21.36
C LYS A 61 2.76 -1.92 20.90
N ASN A 62 3.82 -2.44 20.29
CA ASN A 62 4.81 -1.63 19.60
C ASN A 62 4.31 -1.30 18.19
N ILE A 63 4.61 -0.10 17.70
CA ILE A 63 4.31 0.33 16.34
C ILE A 63 5.62 0.59 15.63
N THR A 64 5.78 -0.02 14.47
CA THR A 64 6.86 0.29 13.54
C THR A 64 6.26 0.77 12.23
N CYS A 65 6.53 2.03 11.87
CA CYS A 65 6.21 2.55 10.54
C CYS A 65 7.25 1.98 9.56
N HIS A 66 6.84 1.13 8.63
CA HIS A 66 7.72 0.51 7.64
C HIS A 66 7.93 1.46 6.46
N ASP A 67 9.19 1.68 6.04
CA ASP A 67 9.56 2.46 4.86
C ASP A 67 8.72 3.74 4.64
N SER A 68 8.64 4.58 5.67
CA SER A 68 7.89 5.83 5.66
C SER A 68 8.77 7.01 5.19
N VAL A 69 8.31 7.82 4.22
CA VAL A 69 9.00 9.08 3.84
C VAL A 69 8.96 10.10 4.96
N LEU A 70 7.87 10.09 5.73
CA LEU A 70 7.64 11.01 6.82
C LEU A 70 6.74 10.35 7.85
N THR A 71 7.31 10.00 8.99
CA THR A 71 6.53 9.67 10.19
C THR A 71 6.50 10.90 11.08
N TYR A 72 5.33 11.28 11.58
CA TYR A 72 5.22 12.39 12.51
C TYR A 72 4.18 12.15 13.59
N VAL A 73 4.38 12.83 14.71
CA VAL A 73 3.44 12.87 15.82
C VAL A 73 2.82 14.25 15.89
N THR A 74 1.49 14.33 16.00
CA THR A 74 0.78 15.59 16.23
C THR A 74 0.48 15.77 17.70
N THR A 75 0.67 17.00 18.17
CA THR A 75 0.47 17.44 19.55
C THR A 75 -0.15 18.84 19.55
N ASN A 76 -0.83 19.21 20.63
CA ASN A 76 -1.28 20.57 20.87
C ASN A 76 -0.33 21.29 21.83
N PHE A 77 0.00 22.56 21.53
CA PHE A 77 0.78 23.40 22.43
C PHE A 77 0.10 23.58 23.80
N SER A 78 -1.25 23.53 23.86
CA SER A 78 -1.99 23.65 25.13
C SER A 78 -1.87 22.42 26.04
N THR A 79 -1.46 21.28 25.49
CA THR A 79 -1.25 20.01 26.22
C THR A 79 0.22 19.57 26.17
N SER A 80 1.11 20.53 25.92
CA SER A 80 2.56 20.36 25.83
C SER A 80 3.26 21.32 26.78
N GLU A 81 4.45 20.93 27.23
CA GLU A 81 5.37 21.81 27.96
C GLU A 81 6.16 22.74 27.02
N ILE A 82 5.96 22.61 25.70
CA ILE A 82 6.52 23.51 24.69
C ILE A 82 5.67 24.78 24.65
N VAL A 83 6.33 25.93 24.82
CA VAL A 83 5.68 27.23 24.75
C VAL A 83 5.22 27.49 23.32
N ARG A 84 3.94 27.85 23.16
CA ARG A 84 3.38 28.24 21.88
C ARG A 84 4.04 29.52 21.35
N PRO A 85 4.60 29.53 20.13
CA PRO A 85 5.09 30.76 19.51
C PRO A 85 3.97 31.77 19.23
N ASP A 86 4.24 33.06 19.39
CA ASP A 86 3.22 34.13 19.21
C ASP A 86 2.74 34.27 17.75
N ASP A 87 3.58 33.88 16.79
CA ASP A 87 3.27 33.90 15.36
C ASP A 87 2.56 32.64 14.87
N SER A 88 2.34 31.66 15.75
CA SER A 88 1.60 30.43 15.47
C SER A 88 0.15 30.72 15.02
N HIS A 89 -0.28 30.09 13.93
CA HIS A 89 -1.68 30.12 13.52
C HIS A 89 -2.56 29.47 14.59
N LYS A 90 -3.74 30.02 14.88
CA LYS A 90 -4.59 29.60 16.02
C LYS A 90 -4.89 28.10 16.02
N ASP A 91 -5.15 27.54 14.84
CA ASP A 91 -5.53 26.14 14.65
C ASP A 91 -4.35 25.22 14.29
N THR A 92 -3.11 25.73 14.31
CA THR A 92 -1.95 24.89 14.04
C THR A 92 -1.67 23.94 15.19
N LYS A 93 -1.20 22.74 14.83
CA LYS A 93 -0.65 21.76 15.75
C LYS A 93 0.87 21.93 15.85
N ALA A 94 1.43 21.34 16.89
CA ALA A 94 2.84 21.04 16.97
C ALA A 94 3.08 19.68 16.32
N TYR A 95 4.02 19.60 15.39
CA TYR A 95 4.33 18.38 14.65
C TYR A 95 5.76 17.95 14.96
N VAL A 96 5.93 16.73 15.46
CA VAL A 96 7.24 16.14 15.78
C VAL A 96 7.61 15.17 14.67
N ASP A 97 8.60 15.53 13.85
CA ASP A 97 8.90 14.80 12.62
C ASP A 97 10.03 13.77 12.78
N SER A 98 9.98 12.74 11.95
CA SER A 98 11.05 11.73 11.83
C SER A 98 12.23 12.13 10.97
N CYS A 99 12.13 13.26 10.28
CA CYS A 99 13.12 13.82 9.38
C CYS A 99 12.90 15.33 9.18
N GLU A 100 13.90 16.00 8.64
CA GLU A 100 13.78 17.40 8.23
C GLU A 100 12.89 17.52 6.98
N ILE A 101 11.81 18.30 7.05
CA ILE A 101 10.75 18.33 6.01
C ILE A 101 11.27 18.76 4.63
N TYR A 102 12.29 19.62 4.59
CA TYR A 102 12.78 20.22 3.34
C TYR A 102 13.92 19.43 2.66
N THR A 103 14.66 18.61 3.42
CA THR A 103 15.91 17.97 2.96
C THR A 103 15.92 16.46 3.24
N GLY A 104 15.10 16.01 4.18
CA GLY A 104 15.16 14.70 4.79
C GLY A 104 14.21 13.71 4.11
N ILE A 105 14.64 13.16 2.97
CA ILE A 105 14.08 11.89 2.51
C ILE A 105 14.67 10.79 3.39
N ARG A 106 13.94 10.40 4.45
CA ARG A 106 14.32 9.24 5.24
C ARG A 106 13.82 7.97 4.56
N LYS A 107 14.69 6.96 4.52
CA LYS A 107 14.36 5.60 4.09
C LYS A 107 14.60 4.66 5.25
N GLY A 108 13.70 3.71 5.44
CA GLY A 108 13.79 2.68 6.47
C GLY A 108 12.77 2.83 7.59
N SER A 109 12.54 1.72 8.28
CA SER A 109 11.49 1.58 9.29
C SER A 109 11.80 2.36 10.58
N ILE A 110 10.75 2.88 11.21
CA ILE A 110 10.82 3.65 12.45
C ILE A 110 9.98 2.96 13.53
N ASP A 111 10.62 2.49 14.59
CA ASP A 111 9.95 2.17 15.85
C ASP A 111 9.58 3.49 16.53
N VAL A 112 8.29 3.83 16.53
CA VAL A 112 7.81 5.15 16.98
C VAL A 112 8.04 5.36 18.48
N PHE A 113 8.04 4.29 19.28
CA PHE A 113 8.25 4.38 20.72
C PHE A 113 9.67 4.80 21.04
N SER A 114 10.64 4.09 20.48
CA SER A 114 12.06 4.37 20.73
C SER A 114 12.48 5.70 20.14
N PHE A 115 11.94 6.03 18.96
CA PHE A 115 12.32 7.19 18.17
C PHE A 115 11.83 8.51 18.78
N PHE A 116 10.53 8.59 19.13
CA PHE A 116 9.94 9.78 19.76
C PHE A 116 9.96 9.73 21.30
N GLY A 117 10.49 8.65 21.88
CA GLY A 117 10.52 8.46 23.33
C GLY A 117 9.11 8.42 23.91
N MET A 118 8.24 7.60 23.34
CA MET A 118 6.84 7.54 23.77
C MET A 118 6.72 6.91 25.14
N THR A 119 6.06 7.62 26.03
CA THR A 119 5.72 7.17 27.38
C THR A 119 4.23 7.29 27.60
N CYS A 120 3.69 6.50 28.52
CA CYS A 120 2.32 6.67 28.95
C CYS A 120 2.25 6.92 30.45
N GLU A 121 1.38 7.85 30.83
CA GLU A 121 1.09 8.23 32.21
C GLU A 121 -0.37 8.68 32.28
N ASN A 122 -1.13 8.26 33.29
CA ASN A 122 -2.51 8.71 33.51
C ASN A 122 -3.43 8.51 32.30
N ASN A 123 -3.32 7.35 31.63
CA ASN A 123 -4.10 7.01 30.44
C ASN A 123 -3.89 7.92 29.22
N LYS A 124 -2.73 8.59 29.15
CA LYS A 124 -2.36 9.47 28.03
C LYS A 124 -0.97 9.15 27.53
N TRP A 125 -0.81 9.23 26.21
CA TRP A 125 0.47 9.04 25.54
C TRP A 125 1.20 10.37 25.41
N TYR A 126 2.51 10.35 25.62
CA TYR A 126 3.39 11.51 25.54
C TYR A 126 4.61 11.20 24.68
N VAL A 127 5.09 12.18 23.92
CA VAL A 127 6.44 12.16 23.33
C VAL A 127 7.40 12.96 24.22
N THR A 128 8.65 12.50 24.27
CA THR A 128 9.73 13.11 25.09
C THR A 128 11.02 13.34 24.30
N LYS A 129 11.10 12.85 23.06
CA LYS A 129 12.21 13.09 22.15
C LYS A 129 11.71 13.84 20.92
N TYR A 130 12.50 14.81 20.48
CA TYR A 130 12.20 15.65 19.32
C TYR A 130 13.41 15.66 18.36
N PRO A 131 13.71 14.53 17.68
CA PRO A 131 14.98 14.35 16.97
C PRO A 131 15.27 15.41 15.89
N PHE A 132 14.20 15.99 15.30
CA PHE A 132 14.28 17.05 14.29
C PHE A 132 13.56 18.33 14.73
N GLY A 133 13.30 18.48 16.03
CA GLY A 133 12.52 19.58 16.58
C GLY A 133 11.02 19.42 16.36
N VAL A 134 10.32 20.54 16.43
CA VAL A 134 8.87 20.65 16.27
C VAL A 134 8.55 21.70 15.22
N HIS A 135 7.82 21.34 14.17
CA HIS A 135 7.32 22.32 13.23
C HIS A 135 5.89 22.77 13.56
N TYR A 136 5.56 23.97 13.11
CA TYR A 136 4.22 24.55 13.21
C TYR A 136 3.98 25.50 12.03
N ILE A 137 2.71 25.82 11.79
CA ILE A 137 2.28 26.74 10.73
C ILE A 137 2.02 28.12 11.35
N THR A 138 2.65 29.15 10.79
CA THR A 138 2.45 30.55 11.23
C THR A 138 1.14 31.11 10.72
N LYS A 139 0.74 32.27 11.24
CA LYS A 139 -0.44 33.03 10.76
C LYS A 139 -0.37 33.35 9.25
N ASP A 140 0.84 33.47 8.70
CA ASP A 140 1.09 33.75 7.29
C ASP A 140 1.22 32.47 6.44
N SER A 141 0.84 31.31 6.99
CA SER A 141 0.93 29.98 6.34
C SER A 141 2.35 29.52 6.01
N GLU A 142 3.36 30.04 6.73
CA GLU A 142 4.73 29.56 6.64
C GLU A 142 4.98 28.42 7.63
N THR A 143 5.83 27.47 7.26
CA THR A 143 6.29 26.42 8.18
C THR A 143 7.55 26.90 8.91
N LYS A 144 7.49 26.94 10.25
CA LYS A 144 8.63 27.26 11.12
C LYS A 144 8.93 26.12 12.08
N PHE A 145 10.15 26.11 12.61
CA PHE A 145 10.68 25.04 13.46
C PHE A 145 11.13 25.60 14.82
N ILE A 146 10.85 24.82 15.86
CA ILE A 146 11.41 24.97 17.20
C ILE A 146 12.41 23.83 17.35
N THR A 147 13.69 24.16 17.50
CA THR A 147 14.78 23.15 17.62
C THR A 147 15.50 23.23 18.97
N GLU A 148 15.36 24.34 19.69
CA GLU A 148 16.03 24.59 20.96
C GLU A 148 15.07 24.51 22.16
N GLY A 149 15.61 24.18 23.34
CA GLY A 149 14.84 24.17 24.59
C GLY A 149 13.74 23.10 24.63
N LEU A 150 13.94 21.98 23.91
CA LEU A 150 13.03 20.83 23.89
C LEU A 150 13.45 19.72 24.85
N ASP A 151 14.71 19.72 25.28
CA ASP A 151 15.25 18.68 26.16
C ASP A 151 14.49 18.60 27.48
N GLY A 152 14.05 17.39 27.83
CA GLY A 152 13.30 17.11 29.04
C GLY A 152 11.83 17.52 29.00
N LYS A 153 11.35 18.13 27.91
CA LYS A 153 9.94 18.46 27.74
C LYS A 153 9.12 17.26 27.31
N ARG A 154 7.85 17.28 27.67
CA ARG A 154 6.85 16.34 27.18
C ARG A 154 5.71 17.03 26.44
N SER A 155 5.14 16.30 25.49
CA SER A 155 3.95 16.69 24.75
C SER A 155 2.93 15.57 24.71
N GLU A 156 1.69 15.83 25.10
CA GLU A 156 0.59 14.88 24.93
C GLU A 156 0.34 14.64 23.44
N ILE A 157 0.25 13.36 23.08
CA ILE A 157 0.06 12.90 21.70
C ILE A 157 -1.42 12.96 21.36
N GLU A 158 -1.74 13.63 20.26
CA GLU A 158 -3.06 13.58 19.66
C GLU A 158 -3.15 12.46 18.61
N SER A 159 -2.14 12.38 17.73
CA SER A 159 -2.06 11.28 16.78
C SER A 159 -0.65 10.98 16.31
N VAL A 160 -0.44 9.76 15.83
CA VAL A 160 0.78 9.31 15.15
C VAL A 160 0.42 8.99 13.70
N SER A 161 1.18 9.53 12.75
CA SER A 161 0.98 9.26 11.33
C SER A 161 2.25 8.66 10.75
N CYS A 162 2.13 7.46 10.18
CA CYS A 162 3.12 6.90 9.26
C CYS A 162 2.70 7.32 7.85
N ARG A 163 3.42 8.23 7.19
CA ARG A 163 3.22 8.42 5.74
C ARG A 163 4.12 7.44 5.02
N PRO A 164 3.58 6.38 4.40
CA PRO A 164 4.41 5.46 3.66
C PRO A 164 5.17 6.25 2.62
N VAL A 165 6.36 5.77 2.25
CA VAL A 165 6.82 6.03 0.88
C VAL A 165 5.67 5.52 0.04
N GLU A 166 4.83 6.42 -0.49
CA GLU A 166 4.17 6.12 -1.76
C GLU A 166 5.34 5.63 -2.60
N PRO A 167 5.44 4.33 -2.92
CA PRO A 167 6.39 3.97 -3.95
C PRO A 167 5.93 4.87 -5.09
N PRO A 168 6.76 5.77 -5.64
CA PRO A 168 6.37 6.41 -6.87
C PRO A 168 6.16 5.22 -7.78
N CYS A 169 4.90 4.87 -8.03
CA CYS A 169 4.58 3.75 -8.88
C CYS A 169 5.27 4.15 -10.16
N LYS A 170 6.34 3.42 -10.50
CA LYS A 170 7.21 3.87 -11.58
C LYS A 170 6.44 3.94 -12.89
N CYS A 171 5.24 3.35 -12.95
CA CYS A 171 4.25 3.36 -14.02
C CYS A 171 2.86 3.71 -13.49
N SER A 172 2.04 4.26 -14.41
CA SER A 172 0.63 4.52 -14.22
C SER A 172 -0.14 3.27 -13.79
N ASP A 173 -1.30 3.45 -13.16
CA ASP A 173 -2.17 2.33 -12.81
C ASP A 173 -2.44 1.53 -14.10
N ILE A 174 -2.32 0.21 -14.00
CA ILE A 174 -2.54 -0.68 -15.13
C ILE A 174 -3.99 -0.62 -15.62
N THR A 175 -4.93 -0.18 -14.76
CA THR A 175 -6.31 0.04 -15.17
C THR A 175 -6.46 1.17 -16.19
N ASP A 176 -5.50 2.10 -16.25
CA ASP A 176 -5.55 3.23 -17.19
C ASP A 176 -5.33 2.79 -18.64
N ILE A 177 -4.63 1.67 -18.83
CA ILE A 177 -4.39 1.09 -20.16
C ILE A 177 -5.38 -0.02 -20.51
N LEU A 178 -6.32 -0.36 -19.62
CA LEU A 178 -7.37 -1.34 -19.92
C LEU A 178 -8.41 -0.72 -20.85
N TRP A 179 -8.48 -1.22 -22.09
CA TRP A 179 -9.53 -0.87 -23.02
C TRP A 179 -10.79 -1.70 -22.74
N LYS A 180 -11.76 -1.08 -22.08
CA LYS A 180 -13.11 -1.63 -21.92
C LYS A 180 -13.84 -1.51 -23.26
N SER A 181 -13.98 -2.61 -24.00
CA SER A 181 -14.79 -2.58 -25.22
C SER A 181 -16.28 -2.54 -24.85
N TYR A 182 -17.13 -2.11 -25.77
CA TYR A 182 -18.57 -2.39 -25.64
C TYR A 182 -18.74 -3.91 -25.53
N GLY A 183 -19.40 -4.37 -24.45
CA GLY A 183 -19.66 -5.79 -24.19
C GLY A 183 -18.68 -6.52 -23.27
N THR A 184 -17.56 -5.92 -22.83
CA THR A 184 -16.78 -6.48 -21.70
C THR A 184 -17.55 -6.26 -20.41
N ASP A 185 -18.03 -7.34 -19.78
CA ASP A 185 -18.56 -7.26 -18.45
C ASP A 185 -17.39 -7.14 -17.46
N GLU A 186 -17.63 -6.45 -16.33
CA GLU A 186 -16.66 -6.28 -15.24
C GLU A 186 -16.15 -7.64 -14.68
N TYR A 187 -16.84 -8.74 -15.02
CA TYR A 187 -16.53 -10.11 -14.64
C TYR A 187 -15.47 -10.80 -15.53
N ASP A 188 -15.10 -10.23 -16.68
CA ASP A 188 -14.13 -10.85 -17.61
C ASP A 188 -12.67 -10.46 -17.30
N ILE A 189 -12.46 -9.53 -16.38
CA ILE A 189 -11.14 -9.01 -16.04
C ILE A 189 -10.92 -9.18 -14.54
N LEU A 190 -10.12 -10.17 -14.16
CA LEU A 190 -9.69 -10.37 -12.79
C LEU A 190 -8.46 -9.52 -12.52
N ILE A 191 -8.62 -8.54 -11.64
CA ILE A 191 -7.54 -7.71 -11.15
C ILE A 191 -7.14 -8.25 -9.78
N SER A 192 -5.88 -8.64 -9.63
CA SER A 192 -5.32 -9.14 -8.36
C SER A 192 -4.12 -8.30 -7.97
N GLU A 193 -3.90 -8.11 -6.68
CA GLU A 193 -2.73 -7.37 -6.21
C GLU A 193 -1.47 -8.23 -6.35
N LYS A 194 -0.43 -7.67 -6.96
CA LYS A 194 0.93 -8.19 -6.90
C LYS A 194 1.74 -7.20 -6.07
N GLY A 195 2.55 -7.70 -5.13
CA GLY A 195 3.20 -6.87 -4.10
C GLY A 195 3.66 -5.49 -4.58
N GLY A 196 3.24 -4.44 -3.88
CA GLY A 196 3.41 -3.03 -4.27
C GLY A 196 2.27 -2.48 -5.15
N CYS A 197 2.55 -1.48 -6.00
CA CYS A 197 1.54 -0.81 -6.85
C CYS A 197 1.06 -1.60 -8.08
N VAL A 198 1.63 -2.78 -8.36
CA VAL A 198 1.36 -3.46 -9.64
C VAL A 198 0.16 -4.38 -9.45
N LYS A 199 -0.96 -4.04 -10.09
CA LYS A 199 -2.09 -4.97 -10.16
C LYS A 199 -1.85 -5.95 -11.32
N ASN A 200 -1.95 -7.24 -11.05
CA ASN A 200 -1.98 -8.29 -12.07
C ASN A 200 -3.34 -8.27 -12.78
N ILE A 201 -3.33 -8.33 -14.11
CA ILE A 201 -4.54 -8.45 -14.92
C ILE A 201 -4.61 -9.88 -15.45
N THR A 202 -5.74 -10.54 -15.21
CA THR A 202 -6.11 -11.79 -15.85
C THR A 202 -7.37 -11.60 -16.67
N CYS A 203 -7.29 -11.78 -17.98
CA CYS A 203 -8.48 -11.86 -18.83
C CYS A 203 -9.10 -13.24 -18.64
N HIS A 204 -10.29 -13.32 -18.03
CA HIS A 204 -11.00 -14.57 -17.76
C HIS A 204 -11.83 -15.00 -18.98
N ASP A 205 -11.67 -16.25 -19.43
CA ASP A 205 -12.44 -16.85 -20.53
C ASP A 205 -12.58 -15.98 -21.82
N SER A 206 -11.57 -15.15 -22.10
CA SER A 206 -11.55 -14.28 -23.27
C SER A 206 -11.27 -15.09 -24.55
N VAL A 207 -12.05 -14.83 -25.61
CA VAL A 207 -11.82 -15.43 -26.95
C VAL A 207 -10.61 -14.86 -27.66
N LEU A 208 -10.29 -13.60 -27.35
CA LEU A 208 -9.16 -12.86 -27.91
C LEU A 208 -8.72 -11.79 -26.92
N THR A 209 -7.53 -11.95 -26.37
CA THR A 209 -6.83 -10.91 -25.63
C THR A 209 -5.75 -10.34 -26.53
N TYR A 210 -5.68 -9.02 -26.65
CA TYR A 210 -4.62 -8.38 -27.44
C TYR A 210 -4.12 -7.10 -26.80
N VAL A 211 -2.85 -6.80 -27.07
CA VAL A 211 -2.18 -5.57 -26.64
C VAL A 211 -2.01 -4.67 -27.86
N THR A 212 -2.50 -3.43 -27.76
CA THR A 212 -2.33 -2.42 -28.79
C THR A 212 -1.05 -1.63 -28.51
N THR A 213 -0.23 -1.47 -29.55
CA THR A 213 1.05 -0.78 -29.52
C THR A 213 1.21 0.09 -30.77
N ASN A 214 2.20 0.97 -30.79
CA ASN A 214 2.53 1.76 -31.98
C ASN A 214 3.93 1.40 -32.49
N PHE A 215 4.10 1.35 -33.81
CA PHE A 215 5.42 1.17 -34.42
C PHE A 215 6.37 2.33 -34.11
N SER A 216 5.85 3.55 -33.93
CA SER A 216 6.70 4.73 -33.60
C SER A 216 7.28 4.69 -32.18
N THR A 217 6.67 3.91 -31.28
CA THR A 217 7.09 3.75 -29.87
C THR A 217 7.54 2.30 -29.60
N SER A 218 7.90 1.58 -30.65
CA SER A 218 8.35 0.19 -30.61
C SER A 218 9.70 0.03 -31.28
N GLU A 219 10.45 -0.98 -30.85
CA GLU A 219 11.68 -1.44 -31.51
C GLU A 219 11.37 -2.31 -32.76
N ILE A 220 10.09 -2.57 -33.05
CA ILE A 220 9.62 -3.25 -34.26
C ILE A 220 9.54 -2.25 -35.40
N VAL A 221 10.22 -2.56 -36.51
CA VAL A 221 10.23 -1.72 -37.71
C VAL A 221 8.86 -1.78 -38.38
N ARG A 222 8.30 -0.61 -38.69
CA ARG A 222 7.04 -0.52 -39.43
C ARG A 222 7.20 -1.08 -40.85
N PRO A 223 6.35 -2.03 -41.27
CA PRO A 223 6.34 -2.50 -42.66
C PRO A 223 5.94 -1.40 -43.65
N ASP A 224 6.54 -1.37 -44.84
CA ASP A 224 6.29 -0.33 -45.85
C ASP A 224 4.86 -0.35 -46.41
N ASP A 225 4.22 -1.51 -46.39
CA ASP A 225 2.84 -1.73 -46.84
C ASP A 225 1.81 -1.45 -45.74
N SER A 226 2.25 -1.12 -44.52
CA SER A 226 1.40 -0.72 -43.39
C SER A 226 0.57 0.50 -43.74
N HIS A 227 -0.76 0.43 -43.49
CA HIS A 227 -1.63 1.59 -43.62
C HIS A 227 -1.21 2.65 -42.60
N LYS A 228 -1.15 3.93 -42.99
CA LYS A 228 -0.60 5.04 -42.16
C LYS A 228 -1.19 5.12 -40.74
N ASP A 229 -2.46 4.79 -40.60
CA ASP A 229 -3.22 4.87 -39.33
C ASP A 229 -3.27 3.53 -38.58
N THR A 230 -2.66 2.46 -39.12
CA THR A 230 -2.67 1.17 -38.45
C THR A 230 -1.74 1.17 -37.23
N LYS A 231 -2.15 0.41 -36.23
CA LYS A 231 -1.37 0.10 -35.03
C LYS A 231 -0.75 -1.28 -35.16
N ALA A 232 0.11 -1.61 -34.21
CA ALA A 232 0.68 -2.94 -34.04
C ALA A 232 -0.06 -3.66 -32.91
N TYR A 233 -0.59 -4.83 -33.19
CA TYR A 233 -1.41 -5.59 -32.25
C TYR A 233 -0.72 -6.91 -31.91
N VAL A 234 -0.55 -7.18 -30.61
CA VAL A 234 0.07 -8.42 -30.10
C VAL A 234 -1.03 -9.32 -29.56
N ASP A 235 -1.27 -10.45 -30.20
CA ASP A 235 -2.44 -11.29 -29.91
C ASP A 235 -2.15 -12.46 -28.99
N SER A 236 -3.18 -12.91 -28.28
CA SER A 236 -3.16 -14.12 -27.46
C SER A 236 -3.38 -15.42 -28.23
N CYS A 237 -3.72 -15.33 -29.52
CA CYS A 237 -3.98 -16.46 -30.40
C CYS A 237 -3.88 -16.04 -31.87
N GLU A 238 -3.81 -17.03 -32.77
CA GLU A 238 -3.89 -16.80 -34.21
C GLU A 238 -5.31 -16.38 -34.61
N ILE A 239 -5.46 -15.18 -35.16
CA ILE A 239 -6.75 -14.55 -35.52
C ILE A 239 -7.60 -15.42 -36.46
N TYR A 240 -6.95 -16.24 -37.31
CA TYR A 240 -7.62 -17.00 -38.37
C TYR A 240 -7.92 -18.47 -38.02
N THR A 241 -7.26 -19.03 -37.02
CA THR A 241 -7.25 -20.49 -36.77
C THR A 241 -7.49 -20.84 -35.29
N GLY A 242 -7.22 -19.91 -34.37
CA GLY A 242 -7.15 -20.19 -32.94
C GLY A 242 -8.13 -19.36 -32.15
N ILE A 243 -9.35 -19.87 -31.94
CA ILE A 243 -10.14 -19.41 -30.79
C ILE A 243 -9.53 -20.08 -29.56
N ARG A 244 -8.81 -19.30 -28.75
CA ARG A 244 -8.36 -19.79 -27.46
C ARG A 244 -9.49 -19.61 -26.44
N LYS A 245 -9.70 -20.63 -25.61
CA LYS A 245 -10.55 -20.54 -24.42
C LYS A 245 -9.69 -20.69 -23.18
N GLY A 246 -9.95 -19.87 -22.17
CA GLY A 246 -9.32 -19.94 -20.86
C GLY A 246 -8.61 -18.64 -20.48
N SER A 247 -8.35 -18.52 -19.18
CA SER A 247 -7.85 -17.30 -18.58
C SER A 247 -6.38 -17.01 -18.93
N ILE A 248 -6.04 -15.75 -19.14
CA ILE A 248 -4.70 -15.28 -19.50
C ILE A 248 -4.23 -14.25 -18.48
N ASP A 249 -3.16 -14.56 -17.74
CA ASP A 249 -2.36 -13.56 -17.02
C ASP A 249 -1.58 -12.74 -18.06
N VAL A 250 -2.02 -11.50 -18.28
CA VAL A 250 -1.51 -10.62 -19.34
C VAL A 250 -0.03 -10.30 -19.13
N PHE A 251 0.42 -10.19 -17.87
CA PHE A 251 1.81 -9.88 -17.54
C PHE A 251 2.77 -10.98 -17.96
N SER A 252 2.48 -12.20 -17.53
CA SER A 252 3.33 -13.36 -17.80
C SER A 252 3.32 -13.74 -19.29
N PHE A 253 2.14 -13.61 -19.92
CA PHE A 253 1.90 -14.01 -21.30
C PHE A 253 2.59 -13.09 -22.30
N PHE A 254 2.41 -11.78 -22.17
CA PHE A 254 3.05 -10.78 -23.05
C PHE A 254 4.40 -10.27 -22.51
N GLY A 255 4.84 -10.77 -21.36
CA GLY A 255 6.10 -10.34 -20.74
C GLY A 255 6.08 -8.85 -20.43
N MET A 256 5.05 -8.38 -19.74
CA MET A 256 4.89 -6.95 -19.47
C MET A 256 5.94 -6.45 -18.47
N THR A 257 6.58 -5.34 -18.81
CA THR A 257 7.57 -4.67 -17.97
C THR A 257 7.25 -3.19 -17.83
N CYS A 258 7.59 -2.60 -16.69
CA CYS A 258 7.43 -1.18 -16.41
C CYS A 258 8.81 -0.49 -16.40
N GLU A 259 8.96 0.56 -17.20
CA GLU A 259 10.16 1.40 -17.23
C GLU A 259 9.76 2.87 -17.51
N ASN A 260 10.33 3.84 -16.79
CA ASN A 260 10.13 5.28 -17.03
C ASN A 260 8.66 5.74 -17.21
N ASN A 261 7.76 5.27 -16.35
CA ASN A 261 6.33 5.59 -16.37
C ASN A 261 5.53 5.04 -17.53
N LYS A 262 6.06 4.02 -18.22
CA LYS A 262 5.44 3.40 -19.38
C LYS A 262 5.49 1.88 -19.28
N TRP A 263 4.41 1.27 -19.77
CA TRP A 263 4.27 -0.17 -19.87
C TRP A 263 4.80 -0.65 -21.22
N TYR A 264 5.52 -1.76 -21.21
CA TYR A 264 6.08 -2.38 -22.41
C TYR A 264 5.73 -3.86 -22.48
N VAL A 265 5.47 -4.35 -23.69
CA VAL A 265 5.38 -5.78 -24.02
C VAL A 265 6.74 -6.24 -24.55
N THR A 266 7.16 -7.44 -24.15
CA THR A 266 8.47 -8.03 -24.54
C THR A 266 8.36 -9.45 -25.10
N LYS A 267 7.17 -10.07 -25.02
CA LYS A 267 6.88 -11.36 -25.63
C LYS A 267 5.78 -11.20 -26.67
N TYR A 268 5.96 -11.88 -27.80
CA TYR A 268 5.03 -11.85 -28.93
C TYR A 268 4.66 -13.28 -29.33
N PRO A 269 3.90 -14.02 -28.50
CA PRO A 269 3.72 -15.47 -28.69
C PRO A 269 3.14 -15.88 -30.04
N PHE A 270 2.34 -15.01 -30.66
CA PHE A 270 1.73 -15.20 -31.98
C PHE A 270 2.16 -14.14 -33.00
N GLY A 271 3.26 -13.43 -32.71
CA GLY A 271 3.73 -12.31 -33.52
C GLY A 271 2.91 -11.03 -33.30
N VAL A 272 3.01 -10.14 -34.29
CA VAL A 272 2.33 -8.84 -34.30
C VAL A 272 1.56 -8.70 -35.60
N HIS A 273 0.25 -8.43 -35.51
CA HIS A 273 -0.54 -8.14 -36.69
C HIS A 273 -0.68 -6.63 -36.93
N TYR A 274 -0.89 -6.28 -38.20
CA TYR A 274 -1.16 -4.91 -38.65
C TYR A 274 -2.03 -4.93 -39.91
N ILE A 275 -2.64 -3.78 -40.22
CA ILE A 275 -3.48 -3.61 -41.40
C ILE A 275 -2.67 -2.92 -42.50
N THR A 276 -2.64 -3.50 -43.69
CA THR A 276 -1.98 -2.96 -44.87
C THR A 276 -2.78 -1.84 -45.53
N LYS A 277 -2.15 -1.10 -46.44
CA LYS A 277 -2.81 -0.05 -47.25
C LYS A 277 -4.02 -0.56 -48.03
N ASP A 278 -4.04 -1.84 -48.38
CA ASP A 278 -5.12 -2.51 -49.10
C ASP A 278 -6.16 -3.15 -48.15
N SER A 279 -6.12 -2.81 -46.85
CA SER A 279 -7.01 -3.33 -45.80
C SER A 279 -6.87 -4.84 -45.54
N GLU A 280 -5.78 -5.46 -45.97
CA GLU A 280 -5.44 -6.84 -45.59
C GLU A 280 -4.76 -6.87 -44.22
N THR A 281 -5.00 -7.92 -43.43
CA THR A 281 -4.26 -8.16 -42.19
C THR A 281 -3.03 -9.00 -42.48
N LYS A 282 -1.86 -8.56 -42.01
CA LYS A 282 -0.60 -9.28 -42.11
C LYS A 282 0.06 -9.42 -40.74
N PHE A 283 0.95 -10.41 -40.63
CA PHE A 283 1.66 -10.72 -39.39
C PHE A 283 3.17 -10.57 -39.57
N ILE A 284 3.80 -10.07 -38.52
CA ILE A 284 5.24 -10.11 -38.31
C ILE A 284 5.49 -11.20 -37.27
N THR A 285 6.21 -12.25 -37.63
CA THR A 285 6.49 -13.40 -36.74
C THR A 285 7.97 -13.59 -36.46
N GLU A 286 8.84 -13.01 -37.28
CA GLU A 286 10.29 -13.16 -37.17
C GLU A 286 10.96 -11.87 -36.65
N GLY A 287 12.11 -12.03 -35.99
CA GLY A 287 12.94 -10.90 -35.54
C GLY A 287 12.30 -10.08 -34.41
N LEU A 288 11.44 -10.70 -33.60
CA LEU A 288 10.77 -10.07 -32.44
C LEU A 288 11.49 -10.33 -31.12
N ASP A 289 12.39 -11.30 -31.07
CA ASP A 289 13.09 -11.68 -29.84
C ASP A 289 13.94 -10.52 -29.28
N GLY A 290 13.73 -10.24 -28.00
CA GLY A 290 14.40 -9.15 -27.28
C GLY A 290 13.87 -7.76 -27.61
N LYS A 291 12.91 -7.63 -28.53
CA LYS A 291 12.28 -6.35 -28.85
C LYS A 291 11.25 -5.95 -27.81
N ARG A 292 11.03 -4.65 -27.70
CA ARG A 292 10.05 -4.05 -26.81
C ARG A 292 9.13 -3.10 -27.57
N SER A 293 7.86 -3.07 -27.16
CA SER A 293 6.88 -2.10 -27.66
C SER A 293 6.16 -1.43 -26.50
N GLU A 294 6.07 -0.10 -26.54
CA GLU A 294 5.24 0.64 -25.58
C GLU A 294 3.77 0.28 -25.76
N ILE A 295 3.10 0.01 -24.64
CA ILE A 295 1.70 -0.40 -24.59
C ILE A 295 0.82 0.84 -24.57
N GLU A 296 -0.10 0.90 -25.52
CA GLU A 296 -1.16 1.90 -25.52
C GLU A 296 -2.41 1.39 -24.81
N SER A 297 -2.79 0.13 -25.07
CA SER A 297 -3.91 -0.49 -24.36
C SER A 297 -3.87 -2.01 -24.35
N VAL A 298 -4.59 -2.61 -23.41
CA VAL A 298 -4.85 -4.04 -23.29
C VAL A 298 -6.35 -4.26 -23.42
N SER A 299 -6.77 -5.20 -24.27
CA SER A 299 -8.17 -5.55 -24.46
C SER A 299 -8.37 -7.05 -24.22
N CYS A 300 -9.31 -7.37 -23.33
CA CYS A 300 -9.85 -8.72 -23.16
C CYS A 300 -11.19 -8.77 -23.90
N ARG A 301 -11.35 -9.54 -24.99
CA ARG A 301 -12.67 -9.70 -25.62
C ARG A 301 -13.40 -10.93 -25.06
N PRO A 302 -14.64 -10.78 -24.55
CA PRO A 302 -15.39 -11.91 -24.05
C PRO A 302 -15.93 -12.79 -25.17
N VAL A 303 -16.33 -14.00 -24.79
CA VAL A 303 -17.20 -14.84 -25.61
C VAL A 303 -18.57 -14.14 -25.67
N GLU A 304 -18.99 -13.66 -26.84
CA GLU A 304 -20.39 -13.23 -26.99
C GLU A 304 -21.31 -14.43 -26.65
N PRO A 305 -22.27 -14.28 -25.73
CA PRO A 305 -23.22 -15.34 -25.47
C PRO A 305 -24.03 -15.64 -26.75
N PRO A 306 -24.35 -16.92 -27.01
CA PRO A 306 -25.10 -17.34 -28.19
C PRO A 306 -26.53 -16.79 -28.25
#